data_AF-A0A7C4EV48-F1
#
_entry.id   AF-A0A7C4EV48-F1
#
_cell.length_a   1.000
_cell.length_b   1.000
_cell.length_c   1.000
_cell.angle_alpha   90.00
_cell.angle_beta   90.00
_cell.angle_gamma   90.00
#
_symmetry.space_group_name_H-M   'P 1'
#
loop_
_entity.id
_entity.type
_entity.pdbx_description
1 polymer ?
#
loop_
_entity_poly.entity_id
_entity_poly.type
_entity_poly.pdbx_seq_one_letter_code
_entity_poly.pdbx_strand_id
1 'polypeptide(L)'
;MAIKEEVARIIEEVRKNGDRAIGYYLRRFDGLNLQPENLKIDVTRMSVRVSQNFRRAVKTAIARVKRFHQLEKARITNWQENIGGIIV
;
A
#
# COMPACT_ATOMS: atom_id res chain seq x y z
N MET A 1 -12.32 14.93 18.00
CA MET A 1 -13.31 15.10 16.91
C MET A 1 -12.68 15.66 15.63
N ALA A 2 -11.83 16.69 15.71
CA ALA A 2 -11.23 17.36 14.54
C ALA A 2 -10.56 16.46 13.48
N ILE A 3 -9.72 15.47 13.87
CA ILE A 3 -8.99 14.63 12.90
C ILE A 3 -9.95 13.77 12.07
N LYS A 4 -10.98 13.18 12.70
CA LYS A 4 -11.96 12.33 12.00
C LYS A 4 -12.70 13.12 10.93
N GLU A 5 -13.09 14.35 11.24
CA GLU A 5 -13.79 15.26 10.32
C GLU A 5 -12.88 15.74 9.18
N GLU A 6 -11.59 15.94 9.44
CA GLU A 6 -10.62 16.27 8.41
C GLU A 6 -10.39 15.10 7.45
N VAL A 7 -10.20 13.89 7.97
CA VAL A 7 -10.08 12.68 7.15
C VAL A 7 -11.33 12.45 6.31
N ALA A 8 -12.52 12.60 6.89
CA ALA A 8 -13.78 12.47 6.16
C ALA A 8 -13.90 13.48 5.00
N ARG A 9 -13.45 14.73 5.22
CA ARG A 9 -13.40 15.74 4.17
C ARG A 9 -12.41 15.38 3.06
N ILE A 10 -11.22 14.88 3.40
CA ILE A 10 -10.22 14.45 2.40
C ILE A 10 -10.80 13.33 1.52
N ILE A 11 -11.43 12.32 2.13
CA ILE A 11 -12.06 11.21 1.40
C ILE A 11 -13.15 11.73 0.47
N GLU A 12 -14.01 12.63 0.95
CA GLU A 12 -15.09 13.19 0.14
C GLU A 12 -14.58 14.05 -1.02
N GLU A 13 -13.50 14.81 -0.81
CA GLU A 13 -12.85 15.58 -1.87
C GLU A 13 -12.22 14.66 -2.92
N VAL A 14 -11.54 13.58 -2.54
CA VAL A 14 -11.02 12.58 -3.50
C VAL A 14 -12.16 11.90 -4.24
N ARG A 15 -13.28 11.60 -3.58
CA ARG A 15 -14.47 11.02 -4.21
C ARG A 15 -15.07 11.93 -5.28
N LYS A 16 -15.16 13.24 -5.02
CA LYS A 16 -15.72 14.23 -5.95
C LYS A 16 -14.76 14.62 -7.07
N ASN A 17 -13.48 14.77 -6.75
CA ASN A 17 -12.50 15.47 -7.60
C ASN A 17 -11.35 14.56 -8.11
N GLY A 18 -11.32 13.28 -7.71
CA GLY A 18 -10.36 12.29 -8.19
C GLY A 18 -8.90 12.71 -8.00
N ASP A 19 -8.06 12.42 -9.00
CA ASP A 19 -6.60 12.67 -8.95
C ASP A 19 -6.24 14.14 -8.75
N ARG A 20 -7.13 15.08 -9.12
CA ARG A 20 -6.93 16.51 -8.85
C ARG A 20 -6.86 16.78 -7.34
N ALA A 21 -7.74 16.16 -6.57
CA ALA A 21 -7.70 16.26 -5.11
C ALA A 21 -6.45 15.56 -4.53
N ILE A 22 -6.04 14.43 -5.11
CA ILE A 22 -4.80 13.75 -4.72
C ILE A 22 -3.59 14.69 -4.91
N GLY A 23 -3.46 15.32 -6.09
CA GLY A 23 -2.38 16.28 -6.36
C GLY A 23 -2.39 17.49 -5.42
N TYR A 24 -3.57 17.98 -5.04
CA TYR A 24 -3.71 19.03 -4.02
C TYR A 24 -3.18 18.58 -2.65
N TYR A 25 -3.57 17.39 -2.19
CA TYR A 25 -3.15 16.88 -0.88
C TYR A 25 -1.68 16.44 -0.84
N LEU A 26 -1.14 15.91 -1.93
CA LEU A 26 0.30 15.66 -2.07
C LEU A 26 1.12 16.95 -1.94
N ARG A 27 0.66 18.06 -2.53
CA ARG A 27 1.32 19.36 -2.34
C ARG A 27 1.24 19.82 -0.89
N ARG A 28 0.04 19.70 -0.29
CA ARG A 28 -0.24 20.20 1.05
C ARG A 28 0.53 19.44 2.14
N PHE A 29 0.57 18.12 2.06
CA PHE A 29 1.10 17.28 3.13
C PHE A 29 2.51 16.75 2.85
N ASP A 30 2.83 16.44 1.58
CA ASP A 30 4.13 15.87 1.20
C ASP A 30 5.05 16.88 0.48
N GLY A 31 4.56 18.09 0.19
CA GLY A 31 5.31 19.12 -0.55
C GLY A 31 5.53 18.80 -2.02
N LEU A 32 4.84 17.79 -2.56
CA LEU A 32 5.02 17.30 -3.93
C LEU A 32 4.05 17.97 -4.91
N ASN A 33 4.59 18.59 -5.94
CA ASN A 33 3.80 19.15 -7.04
C ASN A 33 3.76 18.17 -8.22
N LEU A 34 2.87 17.18 -8.15
CA LEU A 34 2.70 16.17 -9.20
C LEU A 34 1.38 16.39 -9.93
N GLN A 35 1.43 16.24 -11.25
CA GLN A 35 0.24 16.09 -12.08
C GLN A 35 -0.26 14.63 -12.01
N PRO A 36 -1.58 14.38 -12.18
CA PRO A 36 -2.18 13.03 -12.13
C PRO A 36 -1.41 11.97 -12.91
N GLU A 37 -0.92 12.31 -14.11
CA GLU A 37 -0.23 11.39 -15.02
C GLU A 37 1.13 10.92 -14.46
N ASN A 38 1.69 11.68 -13.51
CA ASN A 38 2.98 11.41 -12.87
C ASN A 38 2.84 10.71 -11.51
N LEU A 39 1.62 10.37 -11.07
CA LEU A 39 1.42 9.64 -9.82
C LEU A 39 1.98 8.21 -9.89
N LYS A 40 1.94 7.59 -11.07
CA LYS A 40 2.42 6.23 -11.26
C LYS A 40 3.94 6.20 -11.41
N ILE A 41 4.60 5.47 -10.53
CA ILE A 41 6.05 5.26 -10.59
C ILE A 41 6.37 4.07 -11.50
N ASP A 42 7.17 4.30 -12.55
CA ASP A 42 7.76 3.23 -13.36
C ASP A 42 9.07 2.75 -12.73
N VAL A 43 8.98 1.67 -11.94
CA VAL A 43 10.13 1.07 -11.24
C VAL A 43 11.19 0.51 -12.19
N THR A 44 10.84 0.21 -13.46
CA THR A 44 11.81 -0.33 -14.43
C THR A 44 12.82 0.73 -14.87
N ARG A 45 12.44 2.00 -14.78
CA ARG A 45 13.29 3.15 -15.10
C ARG A 45 14.08 3.67 -13.91
N MET A 46 13.85 3.13 -12.71
CA MET A 46 14.52 3.58 -11.50
C MET A 46 15.87 2.86 -11.31
N SER A 47 16.96 3.64 -11.24
CA SER A 47 18.23 3.12 -10.76
C SER A 47 18.34 3.31 -9.24
N VAL A 48 18.37 2.22 -8.48
CA VAL A 48 18.50 2.28 -7.01
C VAL A 48 19.92 1.94 -6.60
N ARG A 49 20.65 2.94 -6.11
CA ARG A 49 21.99 2.79 -5.53
C ARG A 49 21.88 2.67 -4.02
N VAL A 50 22.23 1.51 -3.50
CA VAL A 50 22.28 1.19 -2.07
C VAL A 50 23.51 0.35 -1.79
N SER A 51 24.00 0.38 -0.54
CA SER A 51 25.14 -0.44 -0.13
C SER A 51 24.84 -1.94 -0.33
N GLN A 52 25.90 -2.72 -0.58
CA GLN A 52 25.75 -4.16 -0.73
C GLN A 52 25.20 -4.82 0.55
N ASN A 53 25.58 -4.31 1.72
CA ASN A 53 25.06 -4.74 3.01
C ASN A 53 23.54 -4.50 3.12
N PHE A 54 23.07 -3.30 2.79
CA PHE A 54 21.64 -2.99 2.82
C PHE A 54 20.87 -3.89 1.84
N ARG A 55 21.39 -4.05 0.61
CA ARG A 55 20.78 -4.93 -0.39
C ARG A 55 20.68 -6.38 0.10
N ARG A 56 21.72 -6.90 0.77
CA ARG A 56 21.69 -8.24 1.39
C ARG A 56 20.63 -8.33 2.48
N ALA A 57 20.58 -7.36 3.39
CA ALA A 57 19.61 -7.33 4.49
C ALA A 57 18.15 -7.34 3.97
N VAL A 58 17.84 -6.50 2.97
CA VAL A 58 16.51 -6.46 2.34
C VAL A 58 16.18 -7.80 1.67
N LYS A 59 17.11 -8.41 0.93
CA LYS A 59 16.91 -9.75 0.34
C LYS A 59 16.63 -10.82 1.38
N THR A 60 17.35 -10.80 2.51
CA THR A 60 17.11 -11.73 3.61
C THR A 60 15.73 -11.52 4.24
N ALA A 61 15.31 -10.27 4.46
CA ALA A 61 13.98 -9.95 4.97
C ALA A 61 12.89 -10.47 4.03
N ILE A 62 13.00 -10.19 2.72
CA ILE A 62 12.08 -10.69 1.69
C ILE A 62 11.97 -12.22 1.74
N ALA A 63 13.10 -12.94 1.79
CA ALA A 63 13.10 -14.40 1.82
C ALA A 63 12.39 -14.96 3.06
N ARG A 64 12.60 -14.34 4.23
CA ARG A 64 11.95 -14.76 5.49
C ARG A 64 10.46 -14.50 5.47
N VAL A 65 10.04 -13.29 5.08
CA VAL A 65 8.62 -12.91 4.97
C VAL A 65 7.92 -13.83 3.97
N LYS A 66 8.52 -14.09 2.80
CA LYS A 66 7.96 -15.01 1.81
C LYS A 66 7.81 -16.43 2.34
N ARG A 67 8.86 -16.98 2.97
CA ARG A 67 8.81 -18.32 3.55
C ARG A 67 7.71 -18.45 4.61
N PHE A 68 7.60 -17.47 5.50
CA PHE A 68 6.56 -17.45 6.53
C PHE A 68 5.16 -17.50 5.92
N HIS A 69 4.82 -16.57 5.02
CA HIS A 69 3.50 -16.51 4.40
C HIS A 69 3.20 -17.73 3.50
N GLN A 70 4.21 -18.33 2.89
CA GLN A 70 4.03 -19.59 2.15
C GLN A 70 3.64 -20.74 3.09
N LEU A 71 4.24 -20.80 4.28
CA LEU A 71 3.87 -21.78 5.30
C LEU A 71 2.47 -21.51 5.87
N GLU A 72 2.12 -20.24 6.12
CA GLU A 72 0.75 -19.88 6.53
C GLU A 72 -0.27 -20.29 5.46
N LYS A 73 -0.03 -19.94 4.19
CA LYS A 73 -0.89 -20.35 3.08
C LYS A 73 -1.05 -21.86 2.99
N ALA A 74 0.01 -22.63 3.19
CA ALA A 74 -0.03 -24.09 3.16
C ALA A 74 -0.81 -24.70 4.34
N ARG A 75 -0.92 -23.99 5.46
CA ARG A 75 -1.71 -24.42 6.64
C ARG A 75 -3.20 -24.17 6.47
N ILE A 76 -3.60 -23.31 5.52
CA ILE A 76 -5.01 -23.09 5.22
C ILE A 76 -5.48 -24.24 4.34
N THR A 77 -6.02 -25.27 4.99
CA THR A 77 -6.51 -26.50 4.33
C THR A 77 -7.96 -26.39 3.85
N ASN A 78 -8.73 -25.45 4.39
CA ASN A 78 -10.07 -25.13 3.93
C ASN A 78 -10.39 -23.68 4.30
N TRP A 79 -10.95 -22.89 3.37
CA TRP A 79 -11.42 -21.52 3.65
C TRP A 79 -12.87 -21.50 4.16
N GLN A 80 -13.43 -22.69 4.41
CA GLN A 80 -14.81 -22.87 4.81
C GLN A 80 -14.96 -22.82 6.32
N GLU A 81 -15.78 -21.89 6.81
CA GLU A 81 -16.20 -21.83 8.20
C GLU A 81 -17.70 -22.15 8.30
N ASN A 82 -18.08 -23.00 9.26
CA ASN A 82 -19.49 -23.24 9.57
C ASN A 82 -19.94 -22.25 10.66
N ILE A 83 -20.80 -21.30 10.28
CA ILE A 83 -21.41 -20.35 11.21
C ILE A 83 -22.91 -20.63 11.24
N GLY A 84 -23.38 -21.28 12.31
CA GLY A 84 -24.81 -21.53 12.52
C GLY A 84 -25.46 -22.44 11.47
N GLY A 85 -24.71 -23.38 10.88
CA GLY A 85 -25.21 -24.33 9.88
C GLY A 85 -24.99 -23.91 8.43
N ILE A 86 -24.45 -22.72 8.18
CA ILE A 86 -24.07 -22.24 6.84
C ILE A 86 -22.56 -22.39 6.68
N ILE A 87 -22.13 -23.02 5.59
CA ILE A 87 -20.71 -23.12 5.22
C ILE A 87 -20.39 -21.92 4.31
N VAL A 88 -19.49 -21.05 4.77
CA VAL A 88 -19.00 -19.87 4.02
C VAL A 88 -17.56 -20.08 3.62
#